data_AF-A0A0G0EXR2-F1
#
_entry.id   AF-A0A0G0EXR2-F1
#
_cell.length_a   1.000
_cell.length_b   1.000
_cell.length_c   1.000
_cell.angle_alpha   90.00
_cell.angle_beta   90.00
_cell.angle_gamma   90.00
#
_symmetry.space_group_name_H-M   'P 1'
#
loop_
_entity.id
_entity.type
_entity.pdbx_description
1 polymer ?
#
loop_
_entity_poly.entity_id
_entity_poly.type
_entity_poly.pdbx_seq_one_letter_code
_entity_poly.pdbx_strand_id
1 'polypeptide(L)'
;MKITNSNNLDEKTKKYRELYDQIIISVKNIPLEKHKEPFRGWLEKNHIFLEDIEKLKKNNNNRYKILAFLLETQFIEFQLIDLLQELKLVVDTNPDIIKFVGKKQTEELYKFTLGQLYRELYKYESDFLKNLKPLIEKLNEDRIRFTHYLFTSIKGINEVIKEAKDGLTLNEKVFKELQSVLEYIKQKTWYGQMYERKRINKV
;
A
#
# COMPACT_ATOMS: atom_id res chain seq x y z
N MET A 1 24.75 26.20 39.38
CA MET A 1 24.91 24.96 38.59
C MET A 1 24.53 25.26 37.15
N LYS A 2 25.47 25.10 36.20
CA LYS A 2 25.19 25.25 34.77
C LYS A 2 24.42 24.01 34.29
N ILE A 3 23.23 24.23 33.72
CA ILE A 3 22.48 23.20 33.00
C ILE A 3 23.16 23.06 31.64
N THR A 4 23.95 22.00 31.46
CA THR A 4 24.56 21.66 30.18
C THR A 4 23.52 21.10 29.23
N ASN A 5 23.33 21.79 28.11
CA ASN A 5 22.56 21.36 26.93
C ASN A 5 22.87 19.91 26.55
N SER A 6 21.87 19.03 26.59
CA SER A 6 21.91 17.74 25.88
C SER A 6 21.56 17.96 24.40
N ASN A 7 22.39 18.73 23.69
CA ASN A 7 22.30 18.94 22.23
C ASN A 7 23.01 17.81 21.48
N ASN A 8 22.68 16.56 21.80
CA ASN A 8 23.14 15.41 21.04
C ASN A 8 21.94 14.50 20.76
N LEU A 9 21.04 14.98 19.88
CA LEU A 9 20.35 14.02 19.02
C LEU A 9 21.46 13.28 18.27
N ASP A 10 21.65 12.01 18.62
CA ASP A 10 22.58 11.06 17.99
C ASP A 10 22.67 11.36 16.48
N GLU A 11 23.88 11.58 15.96
CA GLU A 11 24.14 11.85 14.54
C GLU A 11 23.40 10.88 13.63
N LYS A 12 23.17 9.65 14.11
CA LYS A 12 22.35 8.63 13.46
C LYS A 12 20.88 9.05 13.31
N THR A 13 20.24 9.57 14.37
CA THR A 13 18.87 10.10 14.35
C THR A 13 18.75 11.32 13.45
N LYS A 14 19.76 12.20 13.46
CA LYS A 14 19.81 13.37 12.56
C LYS A 14 19.87 12.95 11.10
N LYS A 15 20.68 11.95 10.77
CA LYS A 15 20.80 11.37 9.42
C LYS A 15 19.53 10.67 8.94
N TYR A 16 18.78 10.03 9.84
CA TYR A 16 17.46 9.47 9.52
C TYR A 16 16.41 10.55 9.25
N ARG A 17 16.43 11.64 10.03
CA ARG A 17 15.57 12.80 9.79
C ARG A 17 15.88 13.46 8.45
N GLU A 18 17.15 13.64 8.14
CA GLU A 18 17.59 14.17 6.85
C GLU A 18 17.16 13.26 5.68
N LEU A 19 17.23 11.94 5.82
CA LEU A 19 16.75 11.01 4.79
C LEU A 19 15.22 11.08 4.64
N TYR A 20 14.48 11.14 5.75
CA TYR A 20 13.03 11.32 5.75
C TYR A 20 12.63 12.65 5.10
N ASP A 21 13.33 13.73 5.43
CA ASP A 21 13.07 15.06 4.87
C ASP A 21 13.43 15.11 3.38
N GLN A 22 14.52 14.45 2.95
CA GLN A 22 14.85 14.30 1.52
C GLN A 22 13.78 13.51 0.76
N ILE A 23 13.23 12.45 1.37
CA ILE A 23 12.10 11.70 0.82
C ILE A 23 10.87 12.61 0.70
N ILE A 24 10.49 13.33 1.76
CA ILE A 24 9.37 14.27 1.76
C ILE A 24 9.55 15.37 0.69
N ILE A 25 10.76 15.93 0.56
CA ILE A 25 11.08 16.96 -0.44
C ILE A 25 10.99 16.38 -1.85
N SER A 26 11.52 15.18 -2.08
CA SER A 26 11.45 14.51 -3.39
C SER A 26 10.00 14.21 -3.79
N VAL A 27 9.13 13.89 -2.83
CA VAL A 27 7.68 13.70 -3.04
C VAL A 27 6.96 15.03 -3.26
N LYS A 28 7.35 16.11 -2.58
CA LYS A 28 6.76 17.46 -2.73
C LYS A 28 7.11 18.14 -4.06
N ASN A 29 8.23 17.78 -4.67
CA ASN A 29 8.65 18.31 -5.97
C ASN A 29 8.03 17.57 -7.15
N ILE A 30 7.22 16.54 -6.91
CA ILE A 30 6.34 15.98 -7.94
C ILE A 30 5.24 17.03 -8.18
N PRO A 31 5.09 17.57 -9.39
CA PRO A 31 4.08 18.59 -9.67
C PRO A 31 2.69 17.97 -9.49
N LEU A 32 2.10 18.19 -8.31
CA LEU A 32 0.70 17.88 -8.05
C LEU A 32 -0.13 19.00 -8.66
N GLU A 33 -0.45 18.87 -9.95
CA GLU A 33 -1.42 19.76 -10.57
C GLU A 33 -2.72 19.78 -9.76
N LYS A 34 -3.23 21.00 -9.52
CA LYS A 34 -4.50 21.27 -8.83
C LYS A 34 -5.66 20.72 -9.67
N HIS A 35 -5.98 19.43 -9.52
CA HIS A 35 -7.16 18.85 -10.15
C HIS A 35 -8.22 18.52 -9.10
N LYS A 36 -9.29 19.32 -9.15
CA LYS A 36 -10.55 19.11 -8.45
C LYS A 36 -11.31 17.97 -9.13
N GLU A 37 -10.86 16.74 -9.01
CA GLU A 37 -11.71 15.54 -9.01
C GLU A 37 -10.93 14.38 -8.37
N PRO A 38 -11.39 13.82 -7.23
CA PRO A 38 -10.61 12.87 -6.44
C PRO A 38 -10.35 11.52 -7.14
N PHE A 39 -11.10 11.18 -8.18
CA PHE A 39 -11.10 9.84 -8.78
C PHE A 39 -10.19 9.69 -10.01
N ARG A 40 -10.11 10.69 -10.89
CA ARG A 40 -9.43 10.56 -12.20
C ARG A 40 -7.94 10.90 -12.14
N GLY A 41 -7.56 11.90 -11.36
CA GLY A 41 -6.15 12.24 -11.12
C GLY A 41 -5.41 11.24 -10.23
N TRP A 42 -6.08 10.17 -9.77
CA TRP A 42 -5.53 9.19 -8.83
C TRP A 42 -4.90 7.98 -9.55
N LEU A 43 -5.52 7.49 -10.63
CA LEU A 43 -4.97 6.42 -11.48
C LEU A 43 -3.68 6.85 -12.20
N GLU A 44 -3.62 8.08 -12.70
CA GLU A 44 -2.41 8.63 -13.35
C GLU A 44 -1.25 8.81 -12.34
N LYS A 45 -1.56 9.26 -11.11
CA LYS A 45 -0.57 9.35 -10.02
C LYS A 45 -0.02 7.98 -9.65
N ASN A 46 -0.85 6.94 -9.63
CA ASN A 46 -0.44 5.58 -9.32
C ASN A 46 0.50 4.98 -10.37
N HIS A 47 0.34 5.30 -11.65
CA HIS A 47 1.24 4.83 -12.71
C HIS A 47 2.64 5.47 -12.61
N ILE A 48 2.68 6.79 -12.39
CA ILE A 48 3.93 7.53 -12.15
C ILE A 48 4.63 7.01 -10.87
N PHE A 49 3.84 6.75 -9.83
CA PHE A 49 4.34 6.22 -8.56
C PHE A 49 4.97 4.82 -8.71
N LEU A 50 4.37 3.94 -9.50
CA LEU A 50 4.91 2.61 -9.80
C LEU A 50 6.23 2.68 -10.59
N GLU A 51 6.34 3.55 -11.58
CA GLU A 51 7.57 3.72 -12.35
C GLU A 51 8.73 4.19 -11.47
N ASP A 52 8.46 5.12 -10.55
CA ASP A 52 9.48 5.63 -9.63
C ASP A 52 9.86 4.59 -8.57
N ILE A 53 8.90 3.81 -8.06
CA ILE A 53 9.18 2.64 -7.21
C ILE A 53 10.09 1.66 -7.94
N GLU A 54 9.79 1.33 -9.20
CA GLU A 54 10.59 0.41 -10.01
C GLU A 54 12.02 0.92 -10.27
N LYS A 55 12.20 2.23 -10.48
CA LYS A 55 13.53 2.85 -10.58
C LYS A 55 14.31 2.68 -9.27
N LEU A 56 13.67 2.89 -8.12
CA LEU A 56 14.29 2.69 -6.79
C LEU A 56 14.64 1.21 -6.57
N LYS A 57 13.76 0.28 -6.98
CA LYS A 57 13.99 -1.18 -6.93
C LYS A 57 15.12 -1.63 -7.84
N LYS A 58 15.41 -0.94 -8.95
CA LYS A 58 16.52 -1.29 -9.87
C LYS A 58 17.83 -0.60 -9.54
N ASN A 59 17.82 0.40 -8.66
CA ASN A 59 19.03 1.13 -8.29
C ASN A 59 20.02 0.25 -7.49
N ASN A 60 21.33 0.48 -7.69
CA ASN A 60 22.42 -0.22 -7.00
C ASN A 60 22.55 0.18 -5.53
N ASN A 61 22.02 1.35 -5.13
CA ASN A 61 22.03 1.77 -3.73
C ASN A 61 21.02 0.99 -2.90
N ASN A 62 21.52 0.11 -2.04
CA ASN A 62 20.70 -0.71 -1.16
C ASN A 62 19.79 0.10 -0.22
N ARG A 63 20.12 1.37 0.10
CA ARG A 63 19.25 2.23 0.92
C ARG A 63 17.97 2.62 0.19
N TYR A 64 17.96 2.65 -1.14
CA TYR A 64 16.73 2.89 -1.89
C TYR A 64 15.76 1.72 -1.85
N LYS A 65 16.19 0.52 -1.44
CA LYS A 65 15.27 -0.61 -1.20
C LYS A 65 14.35 -0.35 -0.01
N ILE A 66 14.83 0.37 1.00
CA ILE A 66 14.02 0.80 2.15
C ILE A 66 12.87 1.70 1.67
N LEU A 67 13.22 2.71 0.86
CA LEU A 67 12.22 3.62 0.32
C LEU A 67 11.25 2.89 -0.61
N ALA A 68 11.76 2.06 -1.51
CA ALA A 68 10.94 1.26 -2.42
C ALA A 68 9.95 0.38 -1.64
N PHE A 69 10.39 -0.30 -0.58
CA PHE A 69 9.52 -1.14 0.24
C PHE A 69 8.37 -0.31 0.85
N LEU A 70 8.68 0.82 1.48
CA LEU A 70 7.68 1.69 2.10
C LEU A 70 6.66 2.24 1.08
N LEU A 71 7.13 2.70 -0.07
CA LEU A 71 6.27 3.27 -1.11
C LEU A 71 5.39 2.18 -1.76
N GLU A 72 5.94 1.01 -2.06
CA GLU A 72 5.19 -0.09 -2.66
C GLU A 72 4.15 -0.67 -1.68
N THR A 73 4.46 -0.73 -0.38
CA THR A 73 3.47 -1.08 0.63
C THR A 73 2.37 -0.03 0.75
N GLN A 74 2.69 1.26 0.66
CA GLN A 74 1.69 2.33 0.62
C GLN A 74 0.79 2.21 -0.62
N PHE A 75 1.37 1.85 -1.75
CA PHE A 75 0.64 1.59 -2.98
C PHE A 75 -0.31 0.38 -2.85
N ILE A 76 0.11 -0.67 -2.15
CA ILE A 76 -0.77 -1.80 -1.81
C ILE A 76 -1.94 -1.36 -0.92
N GLU A 77 -1.74 -0.48 0.06
CA GLU A 77 -2.84 0.07 0.87
C GLU A 77 -3.89 0.76 -0.03
N PHE A 78 -3.44 1.53 -1.02
CA PHE A 78 -4.31 2.17 -2.00
C PHE A 78 -5.10 1.17 -2.83
N GLN A 79 -4.44 0.15 -3.38
CA GLN A 79 -5.14 -0.90 -4.14
C GLN A 79 -6.12 -1.71 -3.27
N LEU A 80 -5.82 -1.88 -1.98
CA LEU A 80 -6.71 -2.55 -1.04
C LEU A 80 -7.95 -1.71 -0.71
N ILE A 81 -7.82 -0.38 -0.65
CA ILE A 81 -8.97 0.53 -0.52
C ILE A 81 -9.92 0.36 -1.72
N ASP A 82 -9.40 0.35 -2.94
CA ASP A 82 -10.21 0.14 -4.15
C ASP A 82 -10.92 -1.21 -4.11
N LEU A 83 -10.17 -2.28 -3.79
CA LEU A 83 -10.74 -3.61 -3.67
C LEU A 83 -11.89 -3.65 -2.65
N LEU A 84 -11.74 -3.02 -1.48
CA LEU A 84 -12.80 -2.99 -0.47
C LEU A 84 -14.05 -2.23 -0.94
N GLN A 85 -13.88 -1.18 -1.74
CA GLN A 85 -15.01 -0.48 -2.36
C GLN A 85 -15.72 -1.37 -3.38
N GLU A 86 -14.97 -2.08 -4.23
CA GLU A 86 -15.51 -3.02 -5.20
C GLU A 86 -16.26 -4.18 -4.49
N LEU A 87 -15.64 -4.81 -3.48
CA LEU A 87 -16.28 -5.88 -2.70
C LEU A 87 -17.60 -5.44 -2.07
N LYS A 88 -17.68 -4.20 -1.57
CA LYS A 88 -18.92 -3.63 -1.05
C LYS A 88 -20.01 -3.55 -2.13
N LEU A 89 -19.66 -3.08 -3.33
CA LEU A 89 -20.59 -3.05 -4.46
C LEU A 89 -21.05 -4.46 -4.86
N VAL A 90 -20.14 -5.44 -4.86
CA VAL A 90 -20.49 -6.83 -5.14
C VAL A 90 -21.46 -7.39 -4.11
N VAL A 91 -21.26 -7.13 -2.82
CA VAL A 91 -22.20 -7.56 -1.78
C VAL A 91 -23.59 -6.95 -1.98
N ASP A 92 -23.65 -5.68 -2.37
CA ASP A 92 -24.93 -4.97 -2.59
C ASP A 92 -25.65 -5.43 -3.89
N THR A 93 -24.92 -5.96 -4.88
CA THR A 93 -25.47 -6.32 -6.21
C THR A 93 -25.58 -7.82 -6.47
N ASN A 94 -24.61 -8.60 -6.00
CA ASN A 94 -24.43 -10.03 -6.22
C ASN A 94 -24.09 -10.75 -4.88
N PRO A 95 -25.00 -10.76 -3.89
CA PRO A 95 -24.72 -11.31 -2.55
C PRO A 95 -24.39 -12.81 -2.53
N ASP A 96 -24.74 -13.55 -3.58
CA ASP A 96 -24.43 -14.99 -3.70
C ASP A 96 -22.93 -15.27 -3.96
N ILE A 97 -22.17 -14.26 -4.41
CA ILE A 97 -20.74 -14.40 -4.72
C ILE A 97 -19.87 -14.15 -3.48
N ILE A 98 -20.31 -13.23 -2.62
CA ILE A 98 -19.55 -12.77 -1.46
C ILE A 98 -20.51 -12.51 -0.31
N LYS A 99 -20.22 -13.12 0.83
CA LYS A 99 -20.95 -12.87 2.07
C LYS A 99 -20.22 -11.85 2.93
N PHE A 100 -20.94 -10.87 3.48
CA PHE A 100 -20.41 -9.92 4.45
C PHE A 100 -20.86 -10.28 5.87
N VAL A 101 -19.93 -10.41 6.81
CA VAL A 101 -20.20 -10.85 8.20
C VAL A 101 -19.93 -9.77 9.26
N GLY A 102 -19.64 -8.53 8.85
CA GLY A 102 -19.28 -7.44 9.75
C GLY A 102 -20.39 -6.45 10.04
N LYS A 103 -20.07 -5.45 10.88
CA LYS A 103 -20.86 -4.20 10.96
C LYS A 103 -20.49 -3.29 9.79
N LYS A 104 -21.49 -2.62 9.20
CA LYS A 104 -21.27 -1.59 8.18
C LYS A 104 -20.36 -0.49 8.73
N GLN A 105 -19.34 -0.13 7.97
CA GLN A 105 -18.36 0.91 8.32
C GLN A 105 -19.00 2.31 8.19
N THR A 106 -18.69 3.19 9.16
CA THR A 106 -19.10 4.61 9.14
C THR A 106 -17.95 5.54 8.73
N GLU A 107 -16.71 5.12 8.93
CA GLU A 107 -15.52 5.88 8.55
C GLU A 107 -15.15 5.67 7.08
N GLU A 108 -14.42 6.61 6.50
CA GLU A 108 -13.98 6.53 5.11
C GLU A 108 -12.69 5.70 5.00
N LEU A 109 -12.67 4.71 4.11
CA LEU A 109 -11.56 3.75 3.94
C LEU A 109 -10.19 4.40 3.73
N TYR A 110 -10.12 5.58 3.11
CA TYR A 110 -8.84 6.26 2.85
C TYR A 110 -8.13 6.74 4.13
N LYS A 111 -8.81 6.72 5.28
CA LYS A 111 -8.22 7.04 6.59
C LYS A 111 -7.62 5.82 7.29
N PHE A 112 -7.79 4.63 6.73
CA PHE A 112 -7.39 3.38 7.38
C PHE A 112 -5.93 3.06 7.12
N THR A 113 -5.24 2.57 8.14
CA THR A 113 -3.92 1.94 8.03
C THR A 113 -4.03 0.56 7.37
N LEU A 114 -2.94 -0.01 6.84
CA LEU A 114 -2.92 -1.42 6.37
C LEU A 114 -3.51 -2.40 7.40
N GLY A 115 -3.20 -2.17 8.68
CA GLY A 115 -3.73 -2.91 9.83
C GLY A 115 -5.26 -2.89 9.92
N GLN A 116 -5.88 -1.75 9.61
CA GLN A 116 -7.35 -1.60 9.60
C GLN A 116 -7.95 -2.14 8.30
N LEU A 117 -7.32 -1.88 7.16
CA LEU A 117 -7.76 -2.37 5.85
C LEU A 117 -7.80 -3.89 5.79
N TYR A 118 -6.80 -4.59 6.35
CA TYR A 118 -6.85 -6.05 6.40
C TYR A 118 -8.02 -6.54 7.25
N ARG A 119 -8.30 -5.90 8.39
CA ARG A 119 -9.44 -6.29 9.24
C ARG A 119 -10.78 -6.09 8.52
N GLU A 120 -10.90 -5.04 7.72
CA GLU A 120 -12.06 -4.85 6.85
C GLU A 120 -12.17 -5.96 5.80
N LEU A 121 -11.05 -6.34 5.15
CA LEU A 121 -11.02 -7.43 4.17
C LEU A 121 -11.51 -8.76 4.78
N TYR A 122 -11.19 -9.03 6.04
CA TYR A 122 -11.61 -10.24 6.73
C TYR A 122 -13.13 -10.34 6.95
N LYS A 123 -13.88 -9.24 6.87
CA LYS A 123 -15.35 -9.23 6.98
C LYS A 123 -16.05 -9.78 5.72
N TYR A 124 -15.32 -9.99 4.62
CA TYR A 124 -15.84 -10.57 3.39
C TYR A 124 -15.46 -12.05 3.32
N GLU A 125 -16.43 -12.94 3.30
CA GLU A 125 -16.27 -14.39 3.17
C GLU A 125 -16.44 -14.80 1.71
N SER A 126 -15.34 -15.24 1.08
CA SER A 126 -15.33 -15.87 -0.23
C SER A 126 -14.02 -16.62 -0.48
N ASP A 127 -14.07 -17.69 -1.28
CA ASP A 127 -12.92 -18.57 -1.55
C ASP A 127 -11.80 -17.86 -2.31
N PHE A 128 -12.12 -16.96 -3.23
CA PHE A 128 -11.11 -16.25 -4.01
C PHE A 128 -10.30 -15.24 -3.16
N LEU A 129 -10.73 -14.94 -1.93
CA LEU A 129 -9.98 -14.09 -1.00
C LEU A 129 -9.01 -14.90 -0.11
N LYS A 130 -9.06 -16.24 -0.15
CA LYS A 130 -8.35 -17.13 0.77
C LYS A 130 -6.83 -16.95 0.75
N ASN A 131 -6.26 -16.63 -0.41
CA ASN A 131 -4.82 -16.42 -0.55
C ASN A 131 -4.42 -14.97 -0.24
N LEU A 132 -5.26 -14.00 -0.59
CA LEU A 132 -4.96 -12.58 -0.38
C LEU A 132 -4.89 -12.23 1.12
N LYS A 133 -5.86 -12.70 1.90
CA LYS A 133 -5.96 -12.41 3.34
C LYS A 133 -4.67 -12.69 4.13
N PRO A 134 -4.09 -13.90 4.10
CA PRO A 134 -2.85 -14.20 4.83
C PRO A 134 -1.64 -13.44 4.28
N LEU A 135 -1.61 -13.10 2.98
CA LEU A 135 -0.53 -12.30 2.41
C LEU A 135 -0.55 -10.85 2.93
N ILE A 136 -1.73 -10.23 3.01
CA ILE A 136 -1.88 -8.87 3.57
C ILE A 136 -1.56 -8.86 5.07
N GLU A 137 -1.98 -9.88 5.80
CA GLU A 137 -1.65 -10.05 7.23
C GLU A 137 -0.14 -10.12 7.44
N LYS A 138 0.54 -10.99 6.67
CA LYS A 138 2.00 -11.09 6.68
C LYS A 138 2.68 -9.76 6.35
N LEU A 139 2.16 -9.03 5.35
CA LEU A 139 2.71 -7.74 4.95
C LEU A 139 2.58 -6.71 6.07
N ASN A 140 1.44 -6.70 6.78
CA ASN A 140 1.23 -5.81 7.92
C ASN A 140 2.20 -6.13 9.07
N GLU A 141 2.42 -7.41 9.39
CA GLU A 141 3.43 -7.83 10.38
C GLU A 141 4.84 -7.37 10.00
N ASP A 142 5.22 -7.58 8.74
CA ASP A 142 6.55 -7.23 8.22
C ASP A 142 6.75 -5.71 8.22
N ARG A 143 5.72 -4.93 7.87
CA ARG A 143 5.75 -3.46 7.93
C ARG A 143 5.91 -2.95 9.36
N ILE A 144 5.16 -3.50 10.31
CA ILE A 144 5.27 -3.13 11.73
C ILE A 144 6.66 -3.45 12.26
N ARG A 145 7.15 -4.67 11.98
CA ARG A 145 8.50 -5.09 12.38
C ARG A 145 9.58 -4.20 11.75
N PHE A 146 9.46 -3.92 10.46
CA PHE A 146 10.39 -3.07 9.72
C PHE A 146 10.44 -1.65 10.27
N THR A 147 9.29 -1.01 10.47
CA THR A 147 9.21 0.35 11.02
C THR A 147 9.76 0.41 12.44
N HIS A 148 9.47 -0.60 13.27
CA HIS A 148 10.08 -0.71 14.59
C HIS A 148 11.62 -0.73 14.52
N TYR A 149 12.21 -1.56 13.65
CA TYR A 149 13.67 -1.60 13.47
C TYR A 149 14.25 -0.30 12.92
N LEU A 150 13.53 0.36 12.01
CA LEU A 150 13.95 1.63 11.41
C LEU A 150 14.07 2.74 12.48
N PHE A 151 13.11 2.81 13.42
CA PHE A 151 13.05 3.90 14.40
C PHE A 151 13.77 3.62 15.72
N THR A 152 13.88 2.35 16.12
CA THR A 152 14.53 2.00 17.40
C THR A 152 16.04 1.80 17.27
N SER A 153 16.58 1.71 16.06
CA SER A 153 18.01 1.44 15.81
C SER A 153 18.55 0.18 16.49
N ILE A 154 17.67 -0.72 16.95
CA ILE A 154 18.01 -2.02 17.56
C ILE A 154 18.82 -2.87 16.59
N LYS A 155 18.52 -2.74 15.29
CA LYS A 155 19.19 -3.42 14.20
C LYS A 155 20.11 -2.49 13.42
N GLY A 156 21.17 -3.05 12.84
CA GLY A 156 22.06 -2.36 11.92
C GLY A 156 21.37 -2.05 10.59
N ILE A 157 21.85 -1.01 9.88
CA ILE A 157 21.27 -0.59 8.59
C ILE A 157 21.25 -1.73 7.55
N ASN A 158 22.21 -2.66 7.61
CA ASN A 158 22.27 -3.81 6.70
C ASN A 158 21.12 -4.80 6.94
N GLU A 159 20.66 -4.95 8.18
CA GLU A 159 19.53 -5.81 8.52
C GLU A 159 18.21 -5.16 8.10
N VAL A 160 18.09 -3.85 8.27
CA VAL A 160 16.95 -3.07 7.75
C VAL A 160 16.88 -3.20 6.22
N ILE A 161 18.01 -3.13 5.52
CA ILE A 161 18.08 -3.36 4.07
C ILE A 161 17.62 -4.77 3.70
N LYS A 162 18.03 -5.79 4.48
CA LYS A 162 17.60 -7.17 4.24
C LYS A 162 16.08 -7.32 4.39
N GLU A 163 15.52 -6.82 5.49
CA GLU A 163 14.08 -6.85 5.75
C GLU A 163 13.30 -6.09 4.66
N ALA A 164 13.84 -4.97 4.16
CA ALA A 164 13.23 -4.27 3.02
C ALA A 164 13.21 -5.13 1.74
N LYS A 165 14.27 -5.88 1.44
CA LYS A 165 14.32 -6.78 0.27
C LYS A 165 13.33 -7.95 0.40
N ASP A 166 13.25 -8.53 1.59
CA ASP A 166 12.30 -9.60 1.89
C ASP A 166 10.86 -9.05 1.78
N GLY A 167 10.62 -7.84 2.29
CA GLY A 167 9.35 -7.12 2.17
C GLY A 167 8.97 -6.77 0.73
N LEU A 168 9.91 -6.35 -0.12
CA LEU A 168 9.67 -6.14 -1.56
C LEU A 168 9.22 -7.44 -2.25
N THR A 169 9.82 -8.57 -1.90
CA THR A 169 9.42 -9.89 -2.43
C THR A 169 7.98 -10.24 -2.02
N LEU A 170 7.58 -9.89 -0.80
CA LEU A 170 6.22 -10.08 -0.32
C LEU A 170 5.23 -9.11 -1.00
N ASN A 171 5.62 -7.84 -1.19
CA ASN A 171 4.82 -6.85 -1.91
C ASN A 171 4.46 -7.36 -3.32
N GLU A 172 5.41 -7.93 -4.05
CA GLU A 172 5.17 -8.49 -5.38
C GLU A 172 4.14 -9.63 -5.37
N LYS A 173 4.18 -10.51 -4.36
CA LYS A 173 3.20 -11.59 -4.20
C LYS A 173 1.82 -11.03 -3.87
N VAL A 174 1.75 -10.09 -2.93
CA VAL A 174 0.51 -9.41 -2.55
C VAL A 174 -0.11 -8.69 -3.75
N PHE A 175 0.70 -7.97 -4.52
CA PHE A 175 0.22 -7.24 -5.69
C PHE A 175 -0.34 -8.17 -6.76
N LYS A 176 0.34 -9.30 -7.06
CA LYS A 176 -0.18 -10.30 -8.00
C LYS A 176 -1.52 -10.89 -7.54
N GLU A 177 -1.64 -11.21 -6.26
CA GLU A 177 -2.89 -11.76 -5.72
C GLU A 177 -4.02 -10.71 -5.73
N LEU A 178 -3.72 -9.45 -5.40
CA LEU A 178 -4.68 -8.34 -5.52
C LEU A 178 -5.22 -8.21 -6.95
N GLN A 179 -4.34 -8.24 -7.95
CA GLN A 179 -4.75 -8.18 -9.35
C GLN A 179 -5.61 -9.39 -9.75
N SER A 180 -5.26 -10.59 -9.29
CA SER A 180 -6.06 -11.80 -9.51
C SER A 180 -7.48 -11.68 -8.93
N VAL A 181 -7.61 -11.15 -7.71
CA VAL A 181 -8.91 -10.91 -7.07
C VAL A 181 -9.73 -9.85 -7.81
N LEU A 182 -9.12 -8.73 -8.17
CA LEU A 182 -9.79 -7.67 -8.94
C LEU A 182 -10.26 -8.19 -10.30
N GLU A 183 -9.47 -9.01 -10.97
CA GLU A 183 -9.83 -9.62 -12.25
C GLU A 183 -11.00 -10.61 -12.09
N TYR A 184 -11.00 -11.43 -11.03
CA TYR A 184 -12.12 -12.30 -10.71
C TYR A 184 -13.42 -11.50 -10.52
N ILE A 185 -13.37 -10.42 -9.73
CA ILE A 185 -14.51 -9.53 -9.51
C ILE A 185 -15.01 -8.95 -10.84
N LYS A 186 -14.11 -8.51 -11.72
CA LYS A 186 -14.49 -7.97 -13.02
C LYS A 186 -15.23 -8.99 -13.89
N GLN A 187 -14.75 -10.22 -13.94
CA GLN A 187 -15.36 -11.26 -14.78
C GLN A 187 -16.71 -11.76 -14.23
N LYS A 188 -16.87 -11.77 -12.91
CA LYS A 188 -18.02 -12.38 -12.23
C LYS A 188 -19.13 -11.41 -11.85
N THR A 189 -18.92 -10.10 -12.01
CA THR A 189 -19.90 -9.08 -11.62
C THR A 189 -20.46 -8.35 -12.83
N TRP A 190 -21.72 -7.94 -12.75
CA TRP A 190 -22.36 -7.17 -13.81
C TRP A 190 -21.63 -5.85 -14.09
N TYR A 191 -21.11 -5.21 -13.04
CA TYR A 191 -20.31 -3.99 -13.15
C TYR A 191 -19.03 -4.20 -13.96
N GLY A 192 -18.27 -5.27 -13.67
CA GLY A 192 -17.07 -5.60 -14.43
C GLY A 192 -17.35 -5.96 -15.89
N GLN A 193 -18.41 -6.73 -16.15
CA GLN A 193 -18.85 -7.05 -17.52
C GLN A 193 -19.32 -5.82 -18.30
N MET A 194 -19.96 -4.84 -17.64
CA MET A 194 -20.31 -3.54 -18.22
C MET A 194 -19.08 -2.70 -18.58
N TYR A 195 -18.03 -2.75 -17.76
CA TYR A 195 -16.79 -2.02 -18.00
C TYR A 195 -16.03 -2.57 -19.22
N GLU A 196 -15.99 -3.90 -19.39
CA GLU A 196 -15.39 -4.55 -20.57
C GLU A 196 -16.15 -4.22 -21.86
N ARG A 197 -17.49 -4.28 -21.84
CA ARG A 197 -18.33 -3.95 -23.01
C ARG A 197 -18.13 -2.51 -23.49
N LYS A 198 -17.91 -1.55 -22.57
CA LYS A 198 -17.61 -0.16 -22.93
C LYS A 198 -16.23 0.05 -23.54
N ARG A 199 -15.24 -0.83 -23.28
CA ARG A 199 -13.94 -0.81 -23.99
C ARG A 199 -14.07 -1.37 -25.41
N ILE A 200 -14.82 -2.45 -25.58
CA ILE A 200 -15.05 -3.07 -26.90
C ILE A 200 -15.78 -2.11 -27.84
N ASN A 201 -16.78 -1.37 -27.35
CA ASN A 201 -17.52 -0.40 -28.16
C ASN A 201 -16.80 0.94 -28.39
N LYS A 202 -15.55 1.07 -27.95
CA LYS A 202 -14.69 2.25 -28.19
C LYS A 202 -13.53 1.96 -29.14
N VAL A 203 -13.46 0.75 -29.71
CA VAL A 203 -12.54 0.36 -30.77
C VAL A 203 -13.24 0.47 -32.12
#